data_AF-A0A7Y6Q0T6-F1
#
_entry.id   AF-A0A7Y6Q0T6-F1
#
_cell.length_a   1.000
_cell.length_b   1.000
_cell.length_c   1.000
_cell.angle_alpha   90.00
_cell.angle_beta   90.00
_cell.angle_gamma   90.00
#
_symmetry.space_group_name_H-M   'P 1'
#
loop_
_entity.id
_entity.type
_entity.pdbx_description
1 polymer ?
#
loop_
_entity_poly.entity_id
_entity_poly.type
_entity_poly.pdbx_seq_one_letter_code
_entity_poly.pdbx_strand_id
1 'polypeptide(L)'
;MARGPLYDPFERQWRWLLEYGNAREKALVHRLYVEPRVRFYCPYPTSNEIHLSRNTAYPWDDNGMPFVVAESDGTYSVRNGDGGVHVRVTIDEVAAGLLALLEQLEPPRRSDRRPKDLPQGRDRRWRSLATTSSDPEVRFVAERLAEEPEVRRYYPYTSMSNVKLSRNDEYPWDDEGLPRLIRREEGEYVVVDGEGELRGTGGLESAVAAFVRLLADIRISTRGFQQTFCEALQHGGGAGELLEIVCRFKRLGLGQQEAYDAIDALRPGLPEPVEDLLVEVLDIVTGWCSPKHRIWEATRSG
;
A
#
# COMPACT_ATOMS: atom_id res chain seq x y z
N MET A 1 7.27 -29.90 -0.80
CA MET A 1 6.00 -29.19 -0.53
C MET A 1 6.02 -27.90 -1.31
N ALA A 2 5.06 -27.71 -2.22
CA ALA A 2 4.90 -26.45 -2.94
C ALA A 2 4.49 -25.37 -1.93
N ARG A 3 5.24 -24.27 -1.86
CA ARG A 3 4.84 -23.08 -1.11
C ARG A 3 3.49 -22.63 -1.67
N GLY A 4 2.49 -22.38 -0.81
CA GLY A 4 1.22 -21.77 -1.24
C GLY A 4 1.47 -20.46 -2.00
N PRO A 5 0.52 -19.95 -2.79
CA PRO A 5 0.71 -18.70 -3.51
C PRO A 5 0.96 -17.59 -2.50
N LEU A 6 2.24 -17.26 -2.33
CA LEU A 6 2.71 -16.16 -1.50
C LEU A 6 1.98 -14.91 -1.96
N TYR A 7 1.63 -14.07 -0.98
CA TYR A 7 1.10 -12.72 -1.17
C TYR A 7 2.08 -11.91 -2.01
N ASP A 8 2.00 -12.01 -3.35
CA ASP A 8 2.89 -11.28 -4.24
C ASP A 8 2.33 -9.87 -4.43
N PRO A 9 2.96 -8.85 -3.81
CA PRO A 9 2.48 -7.47 -3.92
C PRO A 9 2.46 -6.98 -5.37
N PHE A 10 3.31 -7.52 -6.25
CA PHE A 10 3.32 -7.19 -7.67
C PHE A 10 2.04 -7.70 -8.35
N GLU A 11 1.73 -8.98 -8.18
CA GLU A 11 0.53 -9.62 -8.74
C GLU A 11 -0.75 -8.94 -8.24
N ARG A 12 -0.81 -8.59 -6.94
CA ARG A 12 -1.94 -7.87 -6.35
C ARG A 12 -2.17 -6.53 -7.05
N GLN A 13 -1.09 -5.77 -7.28
CA GLN A 13 -1.17 -4.46 -7.93
C GLN A 13 -1.62 -4.59 -9.40
N TRP A 14 -1.10 -5.57 -10.14
CA TRP A 14 -1.55 -5.86 -11.51
C TRP A 14 -3.04 -6.17 -11.59
N ARG A 15 -3.52 -7.10 -10.75
CA ARG A 15 -4.95 -7.48 -10.72
C ARG A 15 -5.84 -6.30 -10.38
N TRP A 16 -5.42 -5.49 -9.42
CA TRP A 16 -6.16 -4.30 -9.05
C TRP A 16 -6.33 -3.34 -10.22
N LEU A 17 -5.28 -3.09 -11.00
CA LEU A 17 -5.36 -2.24 -12.20
C LEU A 17 -6.28 -2.83 -13.28
N LEU A 18 -6.24 -4.15 -13.47
CA LEU A 18 -7.12 -4.85 -14.41
C LEU A 18 -8.60 -4.76 -14.01
N GLU A 19 -8.90 -4.71 -12.71
CA GLU A 19 -10.26 -4.71 -12.18
C GLU A 19 -10.82 -3.29 -12.05
N TYR A 20 -10.01 -2.34 -11.59
CA TYR A 20 -10.46 -1.01 -11.16
C TYR A 20 -9.91 0.15 -11.99
N GLY A 21 -8.97 -0.07 -12.91
CA GLY A 21 -8.50 0.97 -13.82
C GLY A 21 -9.61 1.49 -14.75
N ASN A 22 -9.42 2.67 -15.32
CA ASN A 22 -10.32 3.15 -16.38
C ASN A 22 -10.16 2.29 -17.65
N ALA A 23 -11.04 2.48 -18.64
CA ALA A 23 -11.05 1.65 -19.86
C ALA A 23 -9.69 1.65 -20.59
N ARG A 24 -9.02 2.80 -20.62
CA ARG A 24 -7.74 2.97 -21.30
C ARG A 24 -6.60 2.28 -20.55
N GLU A 25 -6.54 2.47 -19.24
CA GLU A 25 -5.58 1.80 -18.35
C GLU A 25 -5.76 0.30 -18.43
N LYS A 26 -6.99 -0.21 -18.31
CA LYS A 26 -7.27 -1.64 -18.41
C LYS A 26 -6.75 -2.22 -19.71
N ALA A 27 -6.97 -1.54 -20.83
CA ALA A 27 -6.46 -1.99 -22.12
C ALA A 27 -4.92 -2.07 -22.12
N LEU A 28 -4.22 -1.04 -21.64
CA LEU A 28 -2.77 -1.01 -21.58
C LEU A 28 -2.22 -2.04 -20.57
N VAL A 29 -2.76 -2.09 -19.36
CA VAL A 29 -2.42 -3.03 -18.28
C VAL A 29 -2.63 -4.45 -18.76
N HIS A 30 -3.73 -4.76 -19.45
CA HIS A 30 -3.98 -6.08 -20.01
C HIS A 30 -2.90 -6.47 -21.02
N ARG A 31 -2.45 -5.54 -21.87
CA ARG A 31 -1.34 -5.80 -22.81
C ARG A 31 0.01 -6.00 -22.12
N LEU A 32 0.31 -5.23 -21.09
CA LEU A 32 1.56 -5.38 -20.34
C LEU A 32 1.56 -6.63 -19.46
N TYR A 33 0.42 -6.95 -18.85
CA TYR A 33 0.28 -8.05 -17.91
C TYR A 33 0.43 -9.43 -18.56
N VAL A 34 0.08 -9.58 -19.83
CA VAL A 34 0.29 -10.86 -20.53
C VAL A 34 1.77 -11.17 -20.80
N GLU A 35 2.66 -10.18 -20.71
CA GLU A 35 4.10 -10.36 -20.92
C GLU A 35 4.80 -10.77 -19.60
N PRO A 36 5.25 -12.04 -19.46
CA PRO A 36 5.80 -12.53 -18.20
C PRO A 36 6.99 -11.73 -17.68
N ARG A 37 7.82 -11.17 -18.57
CA ARG A 37 8.99 -10.38 -18.17
C ARG A 37 8.61 -9.03 -17.57
N VAL A 38 7.50 -8.44 -18.00
CA VAL A 38 7.00 -7.16 -17.47
C VAL A 38 6.33 -7.36 -16.11
N ARG A 39 5.71 -8.53 -15.86
CA ARG A 39 5.05 -8.84 -14.57
C ARG A 39 5.98 -8.83 -13.36
N PHE A 40 7.29 -8.98 -13.57
CA PHE A 40 8.30 -8.87 -12.50
C PHE A 40 8.49 -7.43 -11.99
N TYR A 41 7.90 -6.45 -12.65
CA TYR A 41 7.93 -5.05 -12.24
C TYR A 41 6.58 -4.63 -11.66
N CYS A 42 6.62 -3.74 -10.67
CA CYS A 42 5.45 -3.21 -10.01
C CYS A 42 4.90 -2.07 -10.87
N PRO A 43 3.68 -2.16 -11.41
CA PRO A 43 3.09 -1.09 -12.19
C PRO A 43 2.56 0.00 -11.26
N TYR A 44 2.92 1.24 -11.54
CA TYR A 44 2.48 2.41 -10.81
C TYR A 44 1.92 3.44 -11.78
N PRO A 45 0.59 3.64 -11.82
CA PRO A 45 -0.01 4.53 -12.80
C PRO A 45 -0.13 5.98 -12.28
N THR A 46 0.04 6.95 -13.17
CA THR A 46 0.02 8.40 -12.89
C THR A 46 -0.56 9.16 -14.08
N SER A 47 -1.68 9.86 -13.94
CA SER A 47 -2.17 10.87 -14.92
C SER A 47 -1.95 10.54 -16.43
N ASN A 48 -2.35 9.35 -16.88
CA ASN A 48 -2.15 8.75 -18.22
C ASN A 48 -0.83 8.01 -18.49
N GLU A 49 -0.04 7.74 -17.46
CA GLU A 49 1.22 7.03 -17.54
C GLU A 49 1.15 5.74 -16.71
N ILE A 50 1.90 4.72 -17.13
CA ILE A 50 2.18 3.53 -16.32
C ILE A 50 3.68 3.44 -16.16
N HIS A 51 4.16 3.77 -14.96
CA HIS A 51 5.54 3.54 -14.56
C HIS A 51 5.74 2.09 -14.17
N LEU A 52 6.92 1.56 -14.51
CA LEU A 52 7.40 0.32 -13.91
C LEU A 52 8.36 0.64 -12.79
N SER A 53 8.34 -0.17 -11.74
CA SER A 53 9.37 -0.12 -10.71
C SER A 53 9.88 -1.51 -10.37
N ARG A 54 11.18 -1.62 -10.09
CA ARG A 54 11.79 -2.82 -9.50
C ARG A 54 11.51 -2.91 -8.01
N ASN A 55 11.11 -1.79 -7.40
CA ASN A 55 10.97 -1.64 -5.97
C ASN A 55 9.51 -1.43 -5.60
N THR A 56 8.88 -2.46 -5.04
CA THR A 56 7.59 -2.29 -4.37
C THR A 56 7.67 -1.38 -3.17
N ALA A 57 8.86 -1.17 -2.60
CA ALA A 57 9.07 -0.34 -1.44
C ALA A 57 9.31 1.14 -1.72
N TYR A 58 9.53 1.60 -2.97
CA TYR A 58 9.66 3.03 -3.34
C TYR A 58 9.51 3.19 -4.87
N PRO A 59 8.29 3.04 -5.44
CA PRO A 59 8.14 2.91 -6.87
C PRO A 59 8.52 4.15 -7.68
N TRP A 60 8.49 5.34 -7.07
CA TRP A 60 8.85 6.62 -7.70
C TRP A 60 10.34 6.96 -7.64
N ASP A 61 11.16 6.22 -6.87
CA ASP A 61 12.58 6.55 -6.70
C ASP A 61 13.48 5.82 -7.71
N ASP A 62 12.89 4.94 -8.51
CA ASP A 62 13.59 4.19 -9.56
C ASP A 62 13.75 5.06 -10.82
N ASN A 63 14.45 6.20 -10.68
CA ASN A 63 14.63 7.29 -11.66
C ASN A 63 15.27 6.87 -13.02
N GLY A 64 15.43 5.57 -13.26
CA GLY A 64 15.90 5.02 -14.53
C GLY A 64 14.91 4.05 -15.19
N MET A 65 13.79 3.74 -14.53
CA MET A 65 12.84 2.77 -15.06
C MET A 65 11.98 3.36 -16.15
N PRO A 66 11.68 2.57 -17.20
CA PRO A 66 10.83 3.03 -18.26
C PRO A 66 9.39 3.14 -17.81
N PHE A 67 8.66 4.01 -18.50
CA PHE A 67 7.23 4.18 -18.30
C PHE A 67 6.54 4.36 -19.64
N VAL A 68 5.24 4.10 -19.65
CA VAL A 68 4.41 4.20 -20.85
C VAL A 68 3.46 5.36 -20.67
N VAL A 69 3.45 6.30 -21.61
CA VAL A 69 2.52 7.43 -21.64
C VAL A 69 1.49 7.21 -22.72
N ALA A 70 0.22 7.39 -22.38
CA ALA A 70 -0.88 7.27 -23.31
C ALA A 70 -1.14 8.64 -23.98
N GLU A 71 -0.98 8.72 -25.30
CA GLU A 71 -0.96 9.98 -26.05
C GLU A 71 -2.35 10.38 -26.58
N SER A 72 -2.56 11.65 -26.93
CA SER A 72 -3.90 12.13 -27.34
C SER A 72 -4.40 11.59 -28.68
N ASP A 73 -3.51 11.09 -29.53
CA ASP A 73 -3.83 10.52 -30.85
C ASP A 73 -4.13 9.01 -30.80
N GLY A 74 -4.26 8.42 -29.61
CA GLY A 74 -4.53 7.00 -29.41
C GLY A 74 -3.29 6.10 -29.45
N THR A 75 -2.10 6.67 -29.67
CA THR A 75 -0.82 5.94 -29.58
C THR A 75 -0.27 5.97 -28.15
N TYR A 76 0.86 5.27 -27.94
CA TYR A 76 1.56 5.19 -26.67
C TYR A 76 3.02 5.54 -26.88
N SER A 77 3.59 6.34 -25.99
CA SER A 77 5.02 6.60 -25.94
C SER A 77 5.67 5.79 -24.82
N VAL A 78 6.58 4.89 -25.18
CA VAL A 78 7.49 4.27 -24.22
C VAL A 78 8.62 5.24 -23.97
N ARG A 79 8.84 5.60 -22.71
CA ARG A 79 9.80 6.61 -22.29
C ARG A 79 10.85 6.03 -21.35
N ASN A 80 12.05 6.58 -21.43
CA ASN A 80 13.15 6.36 -20.51
C ASN A 80 12.83 6.96 -19.14
N GLY A 81 13.53 6.54 -18.07
CA GLY A 81 13.33 7.09 -16.72
C GLY A 81 13.61 8.58 -16.59
N ASP A 82 14.35 9.17 -17.52
CA ASP A 82 14.59 10.63 -17.62
C ASP A 82 13.48 11.39 -18.35
N GLY A 83 12.44 10.69 -18.82
CA GLY A 83 11.32 11.25 -19.57
C GLY A 83 11.53 11.34 -21.09
N GLY A 84 12.71 10.98 -21.61
CA GLY A 84 12.96 10.94 -23.04
C GLY A 84 12.10 9.88 -23.74
N VAL A 85 11.49 10.23 -24.87
CA VAL A 85 10.71 9.27 -25.67
C VAL A 85 11.65 8.29 -26.36
N HIS A 86 11.53 7.01 -26.03
CA HIS A 86 12.27 5.94 -26.68
C HIS A 86 11.61 5.53 -27.99
N VAL A 87 10.31 5.25 -27.96
CA VAL A 87 9.53 4.87 -29.14
C VAL A 87 8.06 5.27 -28.97
N ARG A 88 7.40 5.60 -30.07
CA ARG A 88 5.94 5.79 -30.15
C ARG A 88 5.35 4.62 -30.90
N VAL A 89 4.36 3.97 -30.32
CA VAL A 89 3.87 2.65 -30.71
C VAL A 89 2.36 2.55 -30.56
N THR A 90 1.76 1.57 -31.22
CA THR A 90 0.37 1.18 -30.96
C THR A 90 0.26 0.40 -29.64
N ILE A 91 -0.97 0.18 -29.17
CA ILE A 91 -1.22 -0.57 -27.93
C ILE A 91 -0.70 -2.02 -28.01
N ASP A 92 -0.71 -2.62 -29.20
CA ASP A 92 -0.28 -4.02 -29.39
C ASP A 92 1.25 -4.16 -29.40
N GLU A 93 1.96 -3.07 -29.67
CA GLU A 93 3.43 -2.99 -29.74
C GLU A 93 4.06 -2.50 -28.43
N VAL A 94 3.25 -2.00 -27.49
CA VAL A 94 3.73 -1.32 -26.28
C VAL A 94 4.59 -2.20 -25.38
N ALA A 95 4.24 -3.48 -25.24
CA ALA A 95 5.03 -4.44 -24.45
C ALA A 95 6.40 -4.66 -25.08
N ALA A 96 6.48 -4.80 -26.41
CA ALA A 96 7.74 -4.98 -27.12
C ALA A 96 8.64 -3.74 -26.99
N GLY A 97 8.08 -2.53 -27.15
CA GLY A 97 8.82 -1.29 -26.94
C GLY A 97 9.35 -1.15 -25.51
N LEU A 98 8.57 -1.55 -24.51
CA LEU A 98 8.98 -1.54 -23.11
C LEU A 98 10.09 -2.54 -22.81
N LEU A 99 9.99 -3.76 -23.35
CA LEU A 99 11.02 -4.79 -23.20
C LEU A 99 12.36 -4.37 -23.82
N ALA A 100 12.33 -3.76 -25.01
CA ALA A 100 13.55 -3.28 -25.66
C ALA A 100 14.32 -2.28 -24.80
N LEU A 101 13.59 -1.47 -24.01
CA LEU A 101 14.19 -0.52 -23.10
C LEU A 101 14.65 -1.19 -21.78
N LEU A 102 13.87 -2.12 -21.24
CA LEU A 102 14.25 -2.90 -20.06
C LEU A 102 15.53 -3.72 -20.28
N GLU A 103 15.77 -4.21 -21.50
CA GLU A 103 16.99 -4.93 -21.88
C GLU A 103 18.25 -4.06 -21.86
N GLN A 104 18.10 -2.74 -22.02
CA GLN A 104 19.21 -1.79 -21.98
C GLN A 104 19.59 -1.39 -20.56
N LEU A 105 18.73 -1.67 -19.57
CA LEU A 105 18.99 -1.29 -18.19
C LEU A 105 19.90 -2.32 -17.50
N GLU A 106 20.95 -1.83 -16.84
CA GLU A 106 21.74 -2.67 -15.94
C GLU A 106 20.84 -3.31 -14.86
N PRO A 107 21.15 -4.54 -14.42
CA PRO A 107 20.51 -5.13 -13.24
C PRO A 107 20.77 -4.23 -12.01
N PRO A 108 19.84 -4.18 -11.04
CA PRO A 108 19.89 -3.21 -9.97
C PRO A 108 21.15 -3.37 -9.11
N ARG A 109 21.86 -2.26 -8.88
CA ARG A 109 22.94 -2.22 -7.88
C ARG A 109 22.31 -2.08 -6.50
N ARG A 110 22.69 -2.94 -5.55
CA ARG A 110 22.16 -2.96 -4.17
C ARG A 110 22.29 -1.62 -3.43
N SER A 111 23.16 -0.72 -3.89
CA SER A 111 23.58 0.51 -3.21
C SER A 111 22.75 1.76 -3.52
N ASP A 112 21.82 1.74 -4.48
CA ASP A 112 21.10 2.95 -4.90
C ASP A 112 19.93 3.33 -3.97
N ARG A 113 19.91 2.70 -2.78
CA ARG A 113 18.94 2.94 -1.71
C ARG A 113 19.38 4.13 -0.87
N ARG A 114 18.97 5.34 -1.25
CA ARG A 114 18.79 6.41 -0.26
C ARG A 114 17.37 6.93 -0.38
N PRO A 115 16.54 6.81 0.68
CA PRO A 115 15.30 7.55 0.72
C PRO A 115 15.63 9.03 0.50
N LYS A 116 15.12 9.62 -0.58
CA LYS A 116 15.13 11.08 -0.71
C LYS A 116 14.46 11.68 0.52
N ASP A 117 14.89 12.88 0.91
CA ASP A 117 14.32 13.67 2.01
C ASP A 117 12.83 13.96 1.76
N LEU A 118 11.96 12.99 2.04
CA LEU A 118 10.52 13.17 1.98
C LEU A 118 10.15 14.26 2.99
N PRO A 119 9.15 15.12 2.69
CA PRO A 119 8.68 16.10 3.66
C PRO A 119 8.35 15.42 4.98
N GLN A 120 9.13 15.73 6.02
CA GLN A 120 8.91 15.14 7.33
C GLN A 120 7.63 15.72 7.95
N GLY A 121 6.70 14.85 8.32
CA GLY A 121 5.46 15.18 9.02
C GLY A 121 4.18 15.07 8.17
N ARG A 122 3.15 14.45 8.75
CA ARG A 122 1.83 14.18 8.13
C ARG A 122 1.17 15.44 7.56
N ASP A 123 1.19 16.53 8.33
CA ASP A 123 0.63 17.82 7.91
C ASP A 123 1.31 18.44 6.69
N ARG A 124 2.62 18.22 6.53
CA ARG A 124 3.36 18.70 5.36
C ARG A 124 3.01 17.87 4.13
N ARG A 125 2.73 16.57 4.28
CA ARG A 125 2.30 15.73 3.16
C ARG A 125 0.89 16.06 2.68
N TRP A 126 -0.07 16.28 3.58
CA TRP A 126 -1.41 16.74 3.18
C TRP A 126 -1.36 18.07 2.42
N ARG A 127 -0.57 19.04 2.92
CA ARG A 127 -0.33 20.30 2.21
C ARG A 127 0.40 20.11 0.89
N SER A 128 1.40 19.25 0.84
CA SER A 128 2.10 18.92 -0.42
C SER A 128 1.10 18.36 -1.42
N LEU A 129 0.29 17.37 -1.03
CA LEU A 129 -0.67 16.74 -1.93
C LEU A 129 -1.70 17.74 -2.48
N ALA A 130 -2.25 18.58 -1.59
CA ALA A 130 -3.17 19.66 -1.95
C ALA A 130 -2.54 20.72 -2.88
N THR A 131 -1.22 20.90 -2.85
CA THR A 131 -0.53 21.95 -3.62
C THR A 131 0.16 21.44 -4.88
N THR A 132 0.58 20.16 -4.92
CA THR A 132 1.39 19.59 -6.00
C THR A 132 0.59 18.74 -6.98
N SER A 133 -0.64 18.32 -6.66
CA SER A 133 -1.46 17.60 -7.62
C SER A 133 -1.88 18.53 -8.78
N SER A 134 -1.68 18.07 -10.02
CA SER A 134 -2.17 18.76 -11.21
C SER A 134 -3.69 18.62 -11.39
N ASP A 135 -4.31 17.64 -10.72
CA ASP A 135 -5.76 17.45 -10.74
C ASP A 135 -6.43 18.36 -9.68
N PRO A 136 -7.24 19.36 -10.09
CA PRO A 136 -7.91 20.29 -9.18
C PRO A 136 -8.89 19.60 -8.23
N GLU A 137 -9.51 18.49 -8.63
CA GLU A 137 -10.43 17.76 -7.77
C GLU A 137 -9.67 16.95 -6.73
N VAL A 138 -8.58 16.29 -7.10
CA VAL A 138 -7.69 15.62 -6.12
C VAL A 138 -7.19 16.62 -5.08
N ARG A 139 -6.85 17.85 -5.49
CA ARG A 139 -6.49 18.92 -4.55
C ARG A 139 -7.65 19.23 -3.60
N PHE A 140 -8.86 19.43 -4.14
CA PHE A 140 -10.05 19.72 -3.33
C PHE A 140 -10.38 18.59 -2.33
N VAL A 141 -10.34 17.33 -2.77
CA VAL A 141 -10.55 16.16 -1.89
C VAL A 141 -9.46 16.11 -0.82
N ALA A 142 -8.19 16.34 -1.18
CA ALA A 142 -7.08 16.34 -0.24
C ALA A 142 -7.19 17.46 0.81
N GLU A 143 -7.60 18.66 0.39
CA GLU A 143 -7.87 19.79 1.28
C GLU A 143 -8.98 19.44 2.27
N ARG A 144 -10.09 18.89 1.78
CA ARG A 144 -11.24 18.55 2.63
C ARG A 144 -10.92 17.42 3.61
N LEU A 145 -10.21 16.38 3.17
CA LEU A 145 -9.77 15.29 4.03
C LEU A 145 -8.72 15.74 5.06
N ALA A 146 -7.88 16.73 4.74
CA ALA A 146 -6.90 17.28 5.67
C ALA A 146 -7.53 18.04 6.85
N GLU A 147 -8.80 18.43 6.76
CA GLU A 147 -9.54 19.04 7.85
C GLU A 147 -10.04 18.02 8.89
N GLU A 148 -10.11 16.74 8.52
CA GLU A 148 -10.66 15.67 9.35
C GLU A 148 -9.59 15.12 10.33
N PRO A 149 -9.76 15.27 11.66
CA PRO A 149 -8.72 14.89 12.64
C PRO A 149 -8.31 13.41 12.57
N GLU A 150 -9.26 12.52 12.27
CA GLU A 150 -9.00 11.09 12.13
C GLU A 150 -8.14 10.79 10.89
N VAL A 151 -8.33 11.54 9.81
CA VAL A 151 -7.60 11.38 8.55
C VAL A 151 -6.15 11.88 8.67
N ARG A 152 -5.91 12.94 9.44
CA ARG A 152 -4.55 13.51 9.66
C ARG A 152 -3.58 12.56 10.35
N ARG A 153 -4.08 11.47 10.95
CA ARG A 153 -3.25 10.40 11.50
C ARG A 153 -2.57 9.56 10.42
N TYR A 154 -3.00 9.68 9.17
CA TYR A 154 -2.50 8.92 8.05
C TYR A 154 -1.67 9.79 7.11
N TYR A 155 -0.75 9.15 6.40
CA TYR A 155 -0.01 9.74 5.30
C TYR A 155 -0.85 9.63 4.04
N PRO A 156 -1.22 10.75 3.40
CA PRO A 156 -1.94 10.71 2.17
C PRO A 156 -0.99 10.37 1.03
N TYR A 157 -1.52 9.68 0.05
CA TYR A 157 -0.92 9.61 -1.26
C TYR A 157 -2.03 9.45 -2.30
N THR A 158 -1.70 9.77 -3.54
CA THR A 158 -2.68 9.72 -4.64
C THR A 158 -2.19 8.82 -5.72
N SER A 159 -3.10 8.03 -6.29
CA SER A 159 -2.91 7.43 -7.60
C SER A 159 -4.05 7.92 -8.49
N MET A 160 -3.73 8.78 -9.46
CA MET A 160 -4.61 9.26 -10.55
C MET A 160 -5.90 9.96 -10.11
N SER A 161 -6.88 9.21 -9.62
CA SER A 161 -8.23 9.66 -9.22
C SER A 161 -8.60 9.23 -7.80
N ASN A 162 -7.65 8.62 -7.08
CA ASN A 162 -7.87 8.04 -5.77
C ASN A 162 -7.10 8.81 -4.71
N VAL A 163 -7.76 9.12 -3.61
CA VAL A 163 -7.08 9.46 -2.38
C VAL A 163 -6.97 8.19 -1.55
N LYS A 164 -5.73 7.82 -1.24
CA LYS A 164 -5.39 6.67 -0.43
C LYS A 164 -4.62 7.12 0.79
N LEU A 165 -4.65 6.28 1.80
CA LEU A 165 -4.02 6.52 3.09
C LEU A 165 -3.07 5.39 3.42
N SER A 166 -2.02 5.73 4.16
CA SER A 166 -1.16 4.76 4.81
C SER A 166 -0.80 5.21 6.21
N ARG A 167 -0.53 4.24 7.08
CA ARG A 167 0.00 4.51 8.42
C ARG A 167 1.51 4.72 8.43
N ASN A 168 2.18 4.45 7.31
CA ASN A 168 3.62 4.43 7.19
C ASN A 168 4.11 5.55 6.25
N ASP A 169 5.01 6.40 6.73
CA ASP A 169 5.65 7.43 5.89
C ASP A 169 6.65 6.85 4.92
N GLU A 170 7.35 5.79 5.32
CA GLU A 170 8.31 5.07 4.48
C GLU A 170 7.58 4.28 3.37
N TYR A 171 6.41 3.71 3.67
CA TYR A 171 5.67 2.84 2.73
C TYR A 171 4.23 3.32 2.51
N PRO A 172 4.01 4.49 1.87
CA PRO A 172 2.69 5.07 1.78
C PRO A 172 1.71 4.26 0.94
N TRP A 173 2.13 3.29 0.11
CA TRP A 173 1.22 2.39 -0.62
C TRP A 173 0.93 1.06 0.11
N ASP A 174 1.52 0.83 1.29
CA ASP A 174 0.99 -0.21 2.17
C ASP A 174 -0.27 0.34 2.81
N ASP A 175 -1.38 0.08 2.13
CA ASP A 175 -2.69 0.55 2.55
C ASP A 175 -3.11 -0.15 3.83
N GLU A 176 -2.49 -1.28 4.25
CA GLU A 176 -2.78 -2.01 5.51
C GLU A 176 -4.28 -2.26 5.79
N GLY A 177 -5.09 -2.42 4.75
CA GLY A 177 -6.53 -2.56 4.90
C GLY A 177 -7.28 -1.26 5.20
N LEU A 178 -6.67 -0.11 4.94
CA LEU A 178 -7.29 1.20 5.00
C LEU A 178 -8.25 1.39 3.82
N PRO A 179 -9.28 2.22 4.00
CA PRO A 179 -10.25 2.43 2.96
C PRO A 179 -9.65 3.31 1.87
N ARG A 180 -10.29 3.29 0.71
CA ARG A 180 -9.91 4.10 -0.44
C ARG A 180 -11.11 4.89 -0.91
N LEU A 181 -10.86 6.15 -1.27
CA LEU A 181 -11.84 7.01 -1.92
C LEU A 181 -11.50 7.08 -3.40
N ILE A 182 -12.39 6.57 -4.24
CA ILE A 182 -12.18 6.36 -5.68
C ILE A 182 -13.20 7.19 -6.45
N ARG A 183 -12.74 7.98 -7.42
CA ARG A 183 -13.63 8.68 -8.35
C ARG A 183 -13.94 7.83 -9.57
N ARG A 184 -15.21 7.83 -10.01
CA ARG A 184 -15.69 7.23 -11.27
C ARG A 184 -15.88 8.29 -12.35
N GLU A 185 -15.97 7.86 -13.61
CA GLU A 185 -16.03 8.74 -14.79
C GLU A 185 -17.19 9.73 -14.77
N GLU A 186 -18.31 9.42 -14.11
CA GLU A 186 -19.50 10.27 -14.03
C GLU A 186 -19.46 11.31 -12.89
N GLY A 187 -18.32 11.44 -12.19
CA GLY A 187 -18.20 12.33 -11.02
C GLY A 187 -18.78 11.73 -9.73
N GLU A 188 -19.27 10.49 -9.77
CA GLU A 188 -19.58 9.70 -8.59
C GLU A 188 -18.28 9.26 -7.89
N TYR A 189 -18.29 9.28 -6.56
CA TYR A 189 -17.24 8.74 -5.72
C TYR A 189 -17.71 7.46 -5.07
N VAL A 190 -16.81 6.49 -4.97
CA VAL A 190 -17.02 5.24 -4.24
C VAL A 190 -16.00 5.11 -3.13
N VAL A 191 -16.45 4.60 -2.00
CA VAL A 191 -15.61 4.25 -0.85
C VAL A 191 -15.53 2.74 -0.82
N VAL A 192 -14.32 2.21 -0.89
CA VAL A 192 -14.06 0.78 -0.68
C VAL A 192 -13.25 0.62 0.61
N ASP A 193 -13.44 -0.48 1.32
CA ASP A 193 -12.61 -0.80 2.48
C ASP A 193 -11.25 -1.41 2.07
N GLY A 194 -10.48 -1.81 3.08
CA GLY A 194 -9.20 -2.46 2.91
C GLY A 194 -9.20 -3.77 2.13
N GLU A 195 -10.33 -4.48 2.12
CA GLU A 195 -10.52 -5.74 1.40
C GLU A 195 -11.04 -5.49 -0.03
N GLY A 196 -11.33 -4.23 -0.38
CA GLY A 196 -11.90 -3.83 -1.68
C GLY A 196 -13.42 -3.87 -1.71
N GLU A 197 -14.10 -4.14 -0.60
CA GLU A 197 -15.56 -4.19 -0.55
C GLU A 197 -16.16 -2.79 -0.59
N LEU A 198 -17.24 -2.63 -1.36
CA LEU A 198 -17.94 -1.35 -1.49
C LEU A 198 -18.65 -0.96 -0.19
N ARG A 199 -18.29 0.19 0.37
CA ARG A 199 -18.86 0.73 1.63
C ARG A 199 -19.70 1.99 1.44
N GLY A 200 -19.59 2.66 0.30
CA GLY A 200 -20.44 3.81 0.00
C GLY A 200 -20.27 4.28 -1.44
N THR A 201 -21.31 4.94 -1.95
CA THR A 201 -21.26 5.66 -3.23
C THR A 201 -21.99 7.00 -3.11
N GLY A 202 -21.68 7.95 -3.99
CA GLY A 202 -22.41 9.20 -4.12
C GLY A 202 -21.54 10.39 -4.53
N GLY A 203 -22.03 11.60 -4.29
CA GLY A 203 -21.22 12.81 -4.45
C GLY A 203 -20.07 12.88 -3.44
N LEU A 204 -19.12 13.78 -3.70
CA LEU A 204 -17.89 13.89 -2.91
C LEU A 204 -18.13 14.01 -1.40
N GLU A 205 -19.04 14.88 -0.96
CA GLU A 205 -19.32 15.08 0.48
C GLU A 205 -19.84 13.79 1.15
N SER A 206 -20.76 13.08 0.49
CA SER A 206 -21.28 11.80 0.98
C SER A 206 -20.19 10.73 1.06
N ALA A 207 -19.30 10.71 0.06
CA ALA A 207 -18.20 9.76 -0.01
C ALA A 207 -17.10 10.08 1.02
N VAL A 208 -16.74 11.35 1.22
CA VAL A 208 -15.83 11.78 2.29
C VAL A 208 -16.41 11.41 3.66
N ALA A 209 -17.70 11.67 3.91
CA ALA A 209 -18.35 11.28 5.16
C ALA A 209 -18.38 9.75 5.37
N ALA A 210 -18.60 8.96 4.32
CA ALA A 210 -18.51 7.50 4.38
C ALA A 210 -17.07 7.04 4.65
N PHE A 211 -16.09 7.66 4.00
CA PHE A 211 -14.66 7.37 4.16
C PHE A 211 -14.15 7.68 5.57
N VAL A 212 -14.50 8.84 6.14
CA VAL A 212 -14.14 9.23 7.51
C VAL A 212 -14.78 8.31 8.53
N ARG A 213 -16.06 7.94 8.35
CA ARG A 213 -16.72 6.93 9.20
C ARG A 213 -16.00 5.60 9.14
N LEU A 214 -15.67 5.14 7.95
CA LEU A 214 -14.93 3.89 7.76
C LEU A 214 -13.55 3.95 8.42
N LEU A 215 -12.85 5.07 8.36
CA LEU A 215 -11.57 5.24 9.09
C LEU A 215 -11.73 5.24 10.60
N ALA A 216 -12.79 5.86 11.12
CA ALA A 216 -13.10 5.82 12.55
C ALA A 216 -13.48 4.40 13.00
N ASP A 217 -14.14 3.64 12.12
CA ASP A 217 -14.55 2.26 12.34
C ASP A 217 -13.44 1.24 12.10
N ILE A 218 -12.39 1.61 11.36
CA ILE A 218 -11.13 0.88 11.27
C ILE A 218 -10.41 1.04 12.61
N ARG A 219 -10.94 0.32 13.61
CA ARG A 219 -10.10 -0.32 14.59
C ARG A 219 -9.08 -1.13 13.82
N ILE A 220 -7.86 -1.20 14.31
CA ILE A 220 -6.95 -2.21 13.79
C ILE A 220 -7.70 -3.53 13.77
N SER A 221 -7.83 -4.09 12.58
CA SER A 221 -8.45 -5.39 12.44
C SER A 221 -7.59 -6.38 13.22
N THR A 222 -8.11 -6.81 14.38
CA THR A 222 -7.54 -7.92 15.17
C THR A 222 -7.27 -9.12 14.27
N ARG A 223 -8.10 -9.31 13.23
CA ARG A 223 -7.91 -10.33 12.19
C ARG A 223 -6.67 -10.09 11.33
N GLY A 224 -6.40 -8.85 10.89
CA GLY A 224 -5.19 -8.52 10.13
C GLY A 224 -3.92 -8.75 10.95
N PHE A 225 -3.94 -8.32 12.22
CA PHE A 225 -2.87 -8.63 13.18
C PHE A 225 -2.67 -10.13 13.35
N GLN A 226 -3.74 -10.87 13.63
CA GLN A 226 -3.71 -12.31 13.85
C GLN A 226 -3.20 -13.06 12.61
N GLN A 227 -3.61 -12.66 11.40
CA GLN A 227 -3.14 -13.25 10.16
C GLN A 227 -1.64 -13.05 9.96
N THR A 228 -1.14 -11.81 10.06
CA THR A 228 0.30 -11.52 9.93
C THR A 228 1.12 -12.28 10.98
N PHE A 229 0.61 -12.36 12.21
CA PHE A 229 1.26 -13.11 13.29
C PHE A 229 1.30 -14.62 13.00
N CYS A 230 0.20 -15.19 12.52
CA CYS A 230 0.10 -16.60 12.15
C CYS A 230 1.01 -16.96 10.98
N GLU A 231 1.09 -16.11 9.96
CA GLU A 231 2.00 -16.30 8.82
C GLU A 231 3.47 -16.34 9.28
N ALA A 232 3.88 -15.43 10.17
CA ALA A 232 5.23 -15.46 10.74
C ALA A 232 5.51 -16.76 11.51
N LEU A 233 4.57 -17.23 12.33
CA LEU A 233 4.70 -18.53 13.03
C LEU A 233 4.85 -19.69 12.04
N GLN A 234 4.03 -19.75 10.99
CA GLN A 234 4.07 -20.80 9.98
C GLN A 234 5.40 -20.81 9.18
N HIS A 235 6.06 -19.66 9.10
CA HIS A 235 7.37 -19.52 8.47
C HIS A 235 8.56 -19.75 9.43
N GLY A 236 8.30 -20.12 10.68
CA GLY A 236 9.34 -20.37 11.68
C GLY A 236 9.94 -19.09 12.25
N GLY A 237 9.17 -17.99 12.24
CA GLY A 237 9.57 -16.73 12.85
C GLY A 237 9.80 -16.88 14.35
N GLY A 238 10.89 -16.29 14.84
CA GLY A 238 11.24 -16.31 16.27
C GLY A 238 10.60 -15.18 17.06
N ALA A 239 10.86 -15.15 18.38
CA ALA A 239 10.29 -14.15 19.29
C ALA A 239 10.52 -12.70 18.84
N GLY A 240 11.72 -12.39 18.32
CA GLY A 240 12.06 -11.06 17.83
C GLY A 240 11.13 -10.57 16.70
N GLU A 241 10.89 -11.40 15.70
CA GLU A 241 10.01 -11.07 14.56
C GLU A 241 8.55 -10.92 15.01
N LEU A 242 8.07 -11.82 15.88
CA LEU A 242 6.73 -11.74 16.44
C LEU A 242 6.54 -10.45 17.26
N LEU A 243 7.54 -10.06 18.06
CA LEU A 243 7.51 -8.82 18.82
C LEU A 243 7.58 -7.58 17.91
N GLU A 244 8.29 -7.64 16.79
CA GLU A 244 8.27 -6.58 15.78
C GLU A 244 6.87 -6.41 15.19
N ILE A 245 6.15 -7.50 14.91
CA ILE A 245 4.75 -7.47 14.47
C ILE A 245 3.87 -6.84 15.54
N VAL A 246 3.97 -7.26 16.81
CA VAL A 246 3.19 -6.67 17.91
C VAL A 246 3.49 -5.18 18.05
N CYS A 247 4.76 -4.77 18.02
CA CYS A 247 5.17 -3.37 18.09
C CYS A 247 4.68 -2.55 16.90
N ARG A 248 4.68 -3.14 15.69
CA ARG A 248 4.08 -2.54 14.50
C ARG A 248 2.60 -2.28 14.79
N PHE A 249 1.82 -3.29 15.10
CA PHE A 249 0.37 -3.13 15.32
C PHE A 249 0.02 -2.24 16.51
N LYS A 250 0.81 -2.23 17.59
CA LYS A 250 0.66 -1.22 18.66
C LYS A 250 0.80 0.21 18.12
N ARG A 251 1.82 0.49 17.30
CA ARG A 251 2.02 1.84 16.71
C ARG A 251 0.86 2.26 15.80
N LEU A 252 0.18 1.30 15.21
CA LEU A 252 -1.01 1.52 14.40
C LEU A 252 -2.26 1.78 15.27
N GLY A 253 -2.18 1.59 16.60
CA GLY A 253 -3.30 1.72 17.54
C GLY A 253 -3.86 0.44 18.19
N LEU A 254 -3.22 -0.74 18.07
CA LEU A 254 -3.75 -1.99 18.64
C LEU A 254 -3.74 -1.91 20.17
N GLY A 255 -4.86 -2.20 20.81
CA GLY A 255 -4.94 -2.31 22.25
C GLY A 255 -4.17 -3.52 22.77
N GLN A 256 -3.69 -3.44 24.01
CA GLN A 256 -3.00 -4.55 24.67
C GLN A 256 -3.88 -5.80 24.75
N GLN A 257 -5.14 -5.63 25.21
CA GLN A 257 -6.09 -6.74 25.33
C GLN A 257 -6.44 -7.33 23.97
N GLU A 258 -6.64 -6.49 22.94
CA GLU A 258 -6.92 -6.96 21.58
C GLU A 258 -5.76 -7.78 21.02
N ALA A 259 -4.51 -7.38 21.29
CA ALA A 259 -3.33 -8.14 20.92
C ALA A 259 -3.27 -9.49 21.66
N TYR A 260 -3.51 -9.47 22.98
CA TYR A 260 -3.56 -10.70 23.79
C TYR A 260 -4.59 -11.69 23.25
N ASP A 261 -5.84 -11.24 23.07
CA ASP A 261 -6.95 -12.11 22.63
C ASP A 261 -6.66 -12.71 21.25
N ALA A 262 -6.10 -11.94 20.31
CA ALA A 262 -5.74 -12.45 18.98
C ALA A 262 -4.63 -13.51 19.02
N ILE A 263 -3.62 -13.30 19.85
CA ILE A 263 -2.48 -14.21 20.00
C ILE A 263 -2.93 -15.49 20.72
N ASP A 264 -3.67 -15.38 21.83
CA ASP A 264 -4.15 -16.54 22.61
C ASP A 264 -5.11 -17.41 21.81
N ALA A 265 -5.92 -16.82 20.93
CA ALA A 265 -6.79 -17.55 20.01
C ALA A 265 -6.03 -18.46 19.02
N LEU A 266 -4.73 -18.23 18.80
CA LEU A 266 -3.88 -19.11 17.96
C LEU A 266 -3.35 -20.33 18.72
N ARG A 267 -3.36 -20.32 20.05
CA ARG A 267 -2.73 -21.34 20.90
C ARG A 267 -3.27 -22.77 20.69
N PRO A 268 -4.59 -23.00 20.54
CA PRO A 268 -5.12 -24.35 20.45
C PRO A 268 -4.55 -25.16 19.28
N GLY A 269 -3.96 -26.32 19.58
CA GLY A 269 -3.51 -27.30 18.58
C GLY A 269 -2.13 -27.01 17.97
N LEU A 270 -1.37 -26.07 18.52
CA LEU A 270 0.00 -25.83 18.10
C LEU A 270 0.97 -26.87 18.69
N PRO A 271 2.09 -27.18 17.99
CA PRO A 271 3.17 -27.97 18.58
C PRO A 271 3.79 -27.28 19.79
N GLU A 272 4.18 -28.04 20.81
CA GLU A 272 4.76 -27.55 22.08
C GLU A 272 5.84 -26.46 21.89
N PRO A 273 6.86 -26.62 21.00
CA PRO A 273 7.87 -25.56 20.82
C PRO A 273 7.31 -24.23 20.28
N VAL A 274 6.19 -24.28 19.55
CA VAL A 274 5.51 -23.10 19.01
C VAL A 274 4.59 -22.49 20.06
N GLU A 275 3.92 -23.33 20.87
CA GLU A 275 3.13 -22.87 22.02
C GLU A 275 4.00 -22.15 23.05
N ASP A 276 5.17 -22.70 23.40
CA ASP A 276 6.13 -22.09 24.33
C ASP A 276 6.56 -20.69 23.84
N LEU A 277 6.88 -20.56 22.56
CA LEU A 277 7.21 -19.29 21.93
C LEU A 277 6.06 -18.28 22.02
N LEU A 278 4.84 -18.74 21.80
CA LEU A 278 3.62 -17.93 21.91
C LEU A 278 3.40 -17.41 23.33
N VAL A 279 3.58 -18.28 24.34
CA VAL A 279 3.50 -17.90 25.75
C VAL A 279 4.54 -16.85 26.10
N GLU A 280 5.78 -16.98 25.61
CA GLU A 280 6.83 -15.96 25.80
C GLU A 280 6.40 -14.58 25.25
N VAL A 281 5.82 -14.55 24.04
CA VAL A 281 5.31 -13.31 23.45
C VAL A 281 4.12 -12.77 24.25
N LEU A 282 3.21 -13.63 24.72
CA LEU A 282 2.06 -13.24 25.55
C LEU A 282 2.51 -12.61 26.87
N ASP A 283 3.56 -13.13 27.53
CA ASP A 283 4.13 -12.54 28.75
C ASP A 283 4.63 -11.11 28.50
N ILE A 284 5.21 -10.85 27.34
CA ILE A 284 5.65 -9.51 26.94
C ILE A 284 4.46 -8.59 26.65
N VAL A 285 3.45 -9.09 25.92
CA VAL A 285 2.23 -8.34 25.58
C VAL A 285 1.48 -7.92 26.84
N THR A 286 1.34 -8.84 27.80
CA THR A 286 0.63 -8.63 29.07
C THR A 286 1.46 -7.89 30.13
N GLY A 287 2.78 -7.80 29.95
CA GLY A 287 3.69 -7.07 30.84
C GLY A 287 4.25 -7.89 32.00
N TRP A 288 4.08 -9.23 31.98
CA TRP A 288 4.75 -10.20 32.86
C TRP A 288 6.24 -10.41 32.52
N CYS A 289 6.84 -9.51 31.74
CA CYS A 289 8.27 -9.47 31.44
C CYS A 289 9.00 -8.38 32.25
N SER A 290 10.34 -8.34 32.14
CA SER A 290 11.13 -7.27 32.75
C SER A 290 10.73 -5.90 32.18
N PRO A 291 10.78 -4.80 32.97
CA PRO A 291 10.32 -3.48 32.52
C PRO A 291 10.89 -3.00 31.17
N LYS A 292 12.16 -3.32 30.86
CA LYS A 292 12.82 -2.95 29.59
C LYS A 292 12.25 -3.63 28.34
N HIS A 293 11.44 -4.67 28.51
CA HIS A 293 10.84 -5.44 27.41
C HIS A 293 9.34 -5.19 27.27
N ARG A 294 8.73 -4.35 28.13
CA ARG A 294 7.29 -4.10 28.08
C ARG A 294 6.93 -3.33 26.81
N ILE A 295 5.93 -3.85 26.11
CA ILE A 295 5.38 -3.16 24.95
C ILE A 295 4.39 -2.10 25.41
N TRP A 296 3.43 -2.44 26.26
CA TRP A 296 2.51 -1.46 26.85
C TRP A 296 2.98 -1.04 28.24
N GLU A 297 2.99 0.28 28.49
CA GLU A 297 3.21 0.80 29.83
C GLU A 297 1.97 0.50 30.67
N ALA A 298 2.17 0.08 31.92
CA ALA A 298 1.07 -0.01 32.86
C ALA A 298 0.49 1.40 33.00
N THR A 299 -0.79 1.57 32.65
CA THR A 299 -1.52 2.80 32.96
C THR A 299 -1.40 2.99 34.46
N ARG A 300 -0.58 3.97 34.88
CA ARG A 300 -0.58 4.42 36.27
C ARG A 300 -1.95 5.02 36.51
N SER A 301 -2.88 4.21 36.99
CA SER A 301 -4.12 4.67 37.59
C SER A 301 -3.74 5.47 38.83
N GLY A 302 -3.59 6.78 38.63
CA GLY A 302 -3.52 7.78 39.69
C GLY A 302 -4.90 8.17 40.18
#